data_AF-A0AAC9ARC7-F1
#
_entry.id   AF-A0AAC9ARC7-F1
#
_cell.length_a   1.000
_cell.length_b   1.000
_cell.length_c   1.000
_cell.angle_alpha   90.00
_cell.angle_beta   90.00
_cell.angle_gamma   90.00
#
_symmetry.space_group_name_H-M   'P 1'
#
loop_
_entity.id
_entity.type
_entity.pdbx_description
1 polymer ?
#
loop_
_entity_poly.entity_id
_entity_poly.type
_entity_poly.pdbx_seq_one_letter_code
_entity_poly.pdbx_strand_id
1 'polypeptide(L)'
;MAGFETFERDLRFATKGLKPEEINKGLAKFARAELRRVITSGQASTSYERYVNGVKGAVEESVKAPGPILYEFVNWPLVIRAALAELQRRSPRRSGRYAGGFIVLANGATAPDYSRIPIDAEIVIFNARPYTRKIEIGANKTGKRHVDGAKSAMARRFKDAFKFETRFLNIAAGIHPEVPYRLRNSQGRRKDRQAGGLLTYPSLVINAVR
;
A
#
# COMPACT_ATOMS: atom_id res chain seq x y z
N MET A 1 -10.03 -14.93 -22.70
CA MET A 1 -11.13 -14.06 -23.15
C MET A 1 -12.43 -14.80 -23.44
N ALA A 2 -12.43 -16.09 -23.80
CA ALA A 2 -13.65 -16.86 -24.12
C ALA A 2 -14.73 -16.95 -23.00
N GLY A 3 -14.37 -16.79 -21.72
CA GLY A 3 -15.33 -16.91 -20.60
C GLY A 3 -16.25 -15.70 -20.40
N PHE A 4 -15.85 -14.50 -20.88
CA PHE A 4 -16.69 -13.30 -20.75
C PHE A 4 -17.76 -13.23 -21.85
N GLU A 5 -17.41 -13.65 -23.07
CA GLU A 5 -18.36 -13.68 -24.20
C GLU A 5 -19.48 -14.71 -23.99
N THR A 6 -19.16 -15.88 -23.43
CA THR A 6 -20.19 -16.87 -23.05
C THR A 6 -21.09 -16.34 -21.94
N PHE A 7 -20.53 -15.68 -20.92
CA PHE A 7 -21.33 -15.05 -19.86
C PHE A 7 -22.27 -13.96 -20.38
N GLU A 8 -21.81 -13.08 -21.27
CA GLU A 8 -22.68 -12.06 -21.88
C GLU A 8 -23.82 -12.68 -22.69
N ARG A 9 -23.54 -13.75 -23.43
CA ARG A 9 -24.53 -14.48 -24.22
C ARG A 9 -25.56 -15.17 -23.32
N ASP A 10 -25.11 -15.81 -22.24
CA ASP A 10 -25.96 -16.48 -21.25
C ASP A 10 -26.81 -15.47 -20.48
N LEU A 11 -26.24 -14.32 -20.12
CA LEU A 11 -26.99 -13.25 -19.44
C LEU A 11 -28.08 -12.69 -20.35
N ARG A 12 -27.76 -12.41 -21.63
CA ARG A 12 -28.75 -11.98 -22.63
C ARG A 12 -29.86 -13.01 -22.84
N PHE A 13 -29.53 -14.30 -22.77
CA PHE A 13 -30.49 -15.38 -22.94
C PHE A 13 -31.39 -15.53 -21.70
N ALA A 14 -30.81 -15.49 -20.50
CA ALA A 14 -31.53 -15.63 -19.23
C ALA A 14 -32.44 -14.43 -18.91
N THR A 15 -32.14 -13.25 -19.46
CA THR A 15 -32.96 -12.04 -19.25
C THR A 15 -33.98 -11.78 -20.35
N LYS A 16 -34.14 -12.68 -21.33
CA LYS A 16 -35.19 -12.58 -22.36
C LYS A 16 -36.57 -12.52 -21.70
N GLY A 17 -37.16 -11.32 -21.66
CA GLY A 17 -38.49 -11.07 -21.10
C GLY A 17 -38.51 -10.09 -19.92
N LEU A 18 -37.36 -9.73 -19.36
CA LEU A 18 -37.25 -8.68 -18.33
C LEU A 18 -37.06 -7.30 -18.96
N LYS A 19 -37.60 -6.26 -18.32
CA LYS A 19 -37.32 -4.89 -18.74
C LYS A 19 -35.86 -4.56 -18.45
N PRO A 20 -35.16 -3.82 -19.33
CA PRO A 20 -33.76 -3.44 -19.12
C PRO A 20 -33.49 -2.80 -17.74
N GLU A 21 -34.43 -2.01 -17.24
CA GLU A 21 -34.36 -1.37 -15.93
C GLU A 21 -34.34 -2.37 -14.77
N GLU A 22 -35.10 -3.46 -14.88
CA GLU A 22 -35.16 -4.52 -13.86
C GLU A 22 -33.85 -5.31 -13.82
N ILE A 23 -33.26 -5.56 -15.00
CA ILE A 23 -31.94 -6.21 -15.13
C ILE A 23 -30.87 -5.35 -14.49
N ASN A 24 -30.82 -4.05 -14.83
CA ASN A 24 -29.83 -3.12 -14.29
C ASN A 24 -29.95 -3.01 -12.76
N LYS A 25 -31.18 -2.91 -12.23
CA LYS A 25 -31.44 -2.86 -10.79
C LYS A 25 -31.01 -4.15 -10.08
N GLY A 26 -31.28 -5.30 -10.68
CA GLY A 26 -30.84 -6.61 -10.17
C GLY A 26 -29.32 -6.72 -10.11
N LEU A 27 -28.63 -6.33 -11.18
CA LEU A 27 -27.17 -6.34 -11.26
C LEU A 27 -26.53 -5.38 -10.25
N ALA A 28 -27.04 -4.16 -10.12
CA ALA A 28 -26.58 -3.18 -9.15
C ALA A 28 -26.76 -3.69 -7.69
N LYS A 29 -27.91 -4.31 -7.40
CA LYS A 29 -28.18 -4.91 -6.08
C LYS A 29 -27.20 -6.05 -5.77
N PHE A 30 -26.98 -6.95 -6.74
CA PHE A 30 -26.02 -8.05 -6.61
C PHE A 30 -24.60 -7.53 -6.37
N ALA A 31 -24.15 -6.58 -7.20
CA ALA A 31 -22.82 -5.98 -7.11
C ALA A 31 -22.59 -5.35 -5.72
N ARG A 32 -23.56 -4.62 -5.16
CA ARG A 32 -23.45 -4.05 -3.81
C ARG A 32 -23.42 -5.09 -2.70
N ALA A 33 -24.21 -6.16 -2.83
CA ALA A 33 -24.22 -7.24 -1.85
C ALA A 33 -22.86 -7.95 -1.82
N GLU A 34 -22.30 -8.22 -3.01
CA GLU A 34 -21.01 -8.88 -3.16
C GLU A 34 -19.85 -8.01 -2.67
N LEU A 35 -19.85 -6.71 -3.01
CA LEU A 35 -18.91 -5.74 -2.46
C LEU A 35 -18.92 -5.74 -0.92
N ARG A 36 -20.10 -5.67 -0.30
CA ARG A 36 -20.24 -5.71 1.16
C ARG A 36 -19.71 -7.03 1.73
N ARG A 37 -19.98 -8.15 1.06
CA ARG A 37 -19.51 -9.47 1.48
C ARG A 37 -17.98 -9.53 1.52
N VAL A 38 -17.30 -9.09 0.46
CA VAL A 38 -15.83 -9.14 0.38
C VAL A 38 -15.14 -8.13 1.30
N ILE A 39 -15.76 -6.97 1.55
CA ILE A 39 -15.27 -6.02 2.56
C ILE A 39 -15.42 -6.59 3.96
N THR A 40 -16.59 -7.16 4.28
CA THR A 40 -16.88 -7.72 5.62
C THR A 40 -16.01 -8.94 5.92
N SER A 41 -15.70 -9.77 4.92
CA SER A 41 -14.80 -10.90 5.06
C SER A 41 -13.31 -10.50 5.16
N GLY A 42 -12.99 -9.22 4.98
CA GLY A 42 -11.61 -8.71 4.97
C GLY A 42 -10.81 -9.08 3.71
N GLN A 43 -11.46 -9.62 2.68
CA GLN A 43 -10.84 -9.93 1.40
C GLN A 43 -10.56 -8.66 0.58
N ALA A 44 -11.39 -7.63 0.75
CA ALA A 44 -11.29 -6.35 0.07
C ALA A 44 -11.12 -5.17 1.06
N SER A 45 -10.52 -4.08 0.57
CA SER A 45 -10.38 -2.83 1.32
C SER A 45 -11.70 -2.05 1.35
N THR A 46 -11.92 -1.25 2.41
CA THR A 46 -13.05 -0.30 2.45
C THR A 46 -12.87 0.86 1.47
N SER A 47 -11.63 1.12 1.05
CA SER A 47 -11.30 2.05 -0.02
C SER A 47 -11.20 1.33 -1.37
N TYR A 48 -11.98 1.77 -2.35
CA TYR A 48 -12.04 1.19 -3.69
C TYR A 48 -12.39 2.23 -4.75
N GLU A 49 -12.03 1.93 -5.99
CA GLU A 49 -12.54 2.66 -7.16
C GLU A 49 -13.63 1.82 -7.84
N ARG A 50 -14.71 2.48 -8.26
CA ARG A 50 -15.82 1.84 -8.95
C ARG A 50 -15.83 2.27 -10.41
N TYR A 51 -16.04 1.31 -11.32
CA TYR A 51 -16.22 1.55 -12.73
C TYR A 51 -17.51 0.88 -13.20
N VAL A 52 -18.37 1.63 -13.88
CA VAL A 52 -19.63 1.11 -14.43
C VAL A 52 -19.58 1.31 -15.94
N ASN A 53 -19.59 0.21 -16.70
CA ASN A 53 -19.37 0.24 -18.15
C ASN A 53 -18.11 1.04 -18.53
N GLY A 54 -17.03 0.94 -17.72
CA GLY A 54 -15.77 1.67 -17.92
C GLY A 54 -15.76 3.11 -17.41
N VAL A 55 -16.89 3.67 -16.96
CA VAL A 55 -16.96 5.03 -16.42
C VAL A 55 -16.60 5.01 -14.93
N LYS A 56 -15.51 5.68 -14.58
CA LYS A 56 -15.03 5.82 -13.18
C LYS A 56 -16.03 6.61 -12.33
N GLY A 57 -16.32 6.11 -11.13
CA GLY A 57 -17.16 6.76 -10.12
C GLY A 57 -18.67 6.70 -10.37
N ALA A 58 -19.10 6.31 -11.57
CA ALA A 58 -20.51 6.18 -11.93
C ALA A 58 -21.27 5.29 -10.93
N VAL A 59 -22.53 5.62 -10.65
CA VAL A 59 -23.38 4.87 -9.71
C VAL A 59 -23.71 3.49 -10.28
N GLU A 60 -23.83 2.46 -9.43
CA GLU A 60 -24.08 1.09 -9.89
C GLU A 60 -25.35 0.96 -10.73
N GLU A 61 -26.38 1.74 -10.39
CA GLU A 61 -27.66 1.79 -11.10
C GLU A 61 -27.55 2.29 -12.55
N SER A 62 -26.48 3.02 -12.91
CA SER A 62 -26.30 3.51 -14.28
C SER A 62 -25.75 2.46 -15.23
N VAL A 63 -25.59 1.21 -14.75
CA VAL A 63 -25.13 0.10 -15.59
C VAL A 63 -26.05 -0.09 -16.78
N LYS A 64 -25.46 -0.28 -17.96
CA LYS A 64 -26.19 -0.65 -19.17
C LYS A 64 -25.88 -2.11 -19.47
N ALA A 65 -26.84 -2.99 -19.20
CA ALA A 65 -26.71 -4.41 -19.48
C ALA A 65 -26.80 -4.72 -21.00
N PRO A 66 -26.01 -5.68 -21.51
CA PRO A 66 -24.90 -6.33 -20.82
C PRO A 66 -23.72 -5.37 -20.68
N GLY A 67 -23.17 -5.31 -19.46
CA GLY A 67 -22.06 -4.42 -19.15
C GLY A 67 -21.56 -4.65 -17.73
N PRO A 68 -20.25 -4.46 -17.47
CA PRO A 68 -19.66 -4.78 -16.19
C PRO A 68 -19.81 -3.65 -15.16
N ILE A 69 -19.89 -4.06 -13.90
CA ILE A 69 -19.59 -3.21 -12.74
C ILE A 69 -18.30 -3.77 -12.13
N LEU A 70 -17.24 -2.97 -12.14
CA LEU A 70 -15.93 -3.35 -11.62
C LEU A 70 -15.62 -2.55 -10.35
N TYR A 71 -15.06 -3.24 -9.36
CA TYR A 71 -14.49 -2.62 -8.18
C TYR A 71 -13.00 -2.96 -8.13
N GLU A 72 -12.17 -1.93 -8.10
CA GLU A 72 -10.73 -2.07 -7.98
C GLU A 72 -10.30 -1.73 -6.55
N PHE A 73 -9.48 -2.61 -5.98
CA PHE A 73 -9.01 -2.51 -4.61
C PHE A 73 -7.50 -2.63 -4.56
N VAL A 74 -6.87 -1.91 -3.63
CA VAL A 74 -5.50 -2.15 -3.23
C VAL A 74 -5.50 -2.68 -1.81
N ASN A 75 -4.92 -3.87 -1.61
CA ASN A 75 -4.83 -4.51 -0.29
C ASN A 75 -3.60 -3.99 0.48
N TRP A 76 -3.66 -2.72 0.89
CA TRP A 76 -2.63 -2.11 1.74
C TRP A 76 -2.36 -2.88 3.04
N PRO A 77 -3.37 -3.38 3.78
CA PRO A 77 -3.12 -4.17 4.99
C PRO A 77 -2.20 -5.37 4.75
N LEU A 78 -2.42 -6.13 3.68
CA LEU A 78 -1.61 -7.29 3.35
C LEU A 78 -0.15 -6.90 3.06
N VAL A 79 0.05 -5.91 2.18
CA VAL A 79 1.39 -5.52 1.74
C VAL A 79 2.19 -4.84 2.85
N ILE A 80 1.56 -3.94 3.60
CA ILE A 80 2.21 -3.22 4.71
C ILE A 80 2.62 -4.20 5.81
N ARG A 81 1.74 -5.13 6.21
CA ARG A 81 2.08 -6.14 7.24
C ARG A 81 3.20 -7.06 6.78
N ALA A 82 3.18 -7.49 5.51
CA ALA A 82 4.26 -8.29 4.94
C ALA A 82 5.59 -7.51 4.89
N ALA A 83 5.56 -6.22 4.53
CA ALA A 83 6.74 -5.35 4.52
C ALA A 83 7.32 -5.16 5.94
N LEU A 84 6.47 -4.87 6.93
CA LEU A 84 6.87 -4.75 8.33
C LEU A 84 7.49 -6.04 8.84
N ALA A 85 6.88 -7.19 8.56
CA ALA A 85 7.42 -8.49 8.95
C ALA A 85 8.81 -8.73 8.33
N GLU A 86 8.99 -8.40 7.05
CA GLU A 86 10.27 -8.57 6.38
C GLU A 86 11.35 -7.62 6.92
N LEU A 87 11.00 -6.36 7.20
CA LEU A 87 11.89 -5.39 7.85
C LEU A 87 12.29 -5.84 9.26
N GLN A 88 11.33 -6.31 10.05
CA GLN A 88 11.55 -6.83 11.41
C GLN A 88 12.39 -8.10 11.43
N ARG A 89 12.22 -8.98 10.44
CA ARG A 89 12.98 -10.22 10.29
C ARG A 89 14.44 -9.95 9.96
N ARG A 90 14.69 -8.97 9.08
CA ARG A 90 16.05 -8.60 8.65
C ARG A 90 16.80 -7.75 9.67
N SER A 91 16.06 -7.01 10.50
CA SER A 91 16.63 -6.06 11.45
C SER A 91 17.50 -6.72 12.53
N PRO A 92 18.60 -6.09 12.96
CA PRO A 92 19.42 -6.60 14.04
C PRO A 92 18.65 -6.67 15.35
N ARG A 93 18.83 -7.77 16.09
CA ARG A 93 18.19 -8.01 17.38
C ARG A 93 19.26 -8.12 18.47
N ARG A 94 19.49 -7.00 19.16
CA ARG A 94 20.21 -6.99 20.45
C ARG A 94 19.23 -6.82 21.60
N SER A 95 18.43 -5.75 21.59
CA SER A 95 17.35 -5.49 22.55
C SER A 95 15.95 -5.48 21.90
N GLY A 96 15.86 -5.70 20.59
CA GLY A 96 14.60 -5.58 19.83
C GLY A 96 14.16 -4.14 19.52
N ARG A 97 14.70 -3.12 20.21
CA ARG A 97 14.30 -1.70 20.04
C ARG A 97 14.36 -1.18 18.60
N TYR A 98 15.31 -1.67 17.80
CA TYR A 98 15.39 -1.32 16.38
C TYR A 98 14.32 -2.04 15.56
N ALA A 99 14.22 -3.37 15.68
CA ALA A 99 13.22 -4.16 14.96
C ALA A 99 11.77 -3.68 15.24
N GLY A 100 11.46 -3.29 16.48
CA GLY A 100 10.14 -2.74 16.83
C GLY A 100 9.94 -1.25 16.51
N GLY A 101 10.92 -0.57 15.93
CA GLY A 101 10.93 0.89 15.75
C GLY A 101 10.44 1.40 14.39
N PHE A 102 9.82 0.54 13.57
CA PHE A 102 9.31 0.94 12.26
C PHE A 102 7.96 1.65 12.37
N ILE A 103 7.81 2.72 11.60
CA ILE A 103 6.60 3.55 11.49
C ILE A 103 6.16 3.53 10.03
N VAL A 104 4.85 3.48 9.83
CA VAL A 104 4.20 3.51 8.52
C VAL A 104 3.53 4.87 8.32
N LEU A 105 3.84 5.51 7.20
CA LEU A 105 3.16 6.71 6.72
C LEU A 105 2.39 6.39 5.44
N ALA A 106 1.22 6.98 5.29
CA ALA A 106 0.48 7.06 4.05
C ALA A 106 0.35 8.53 3.67
N ASN A 107 0.80 8.92 2.47
CA ASN A 107 0.81 10.30 1.99
C ASN A 107 1.42 11.29 3.02
N GLY A 108 2.48 10.87 3.70
CA GLY A 108 3.21 11.67 4.69
C GLY A 108 2.60 11.71 6.11
N ALA A 109 1.44 11.10 6.35
CA ALA A 109 0.80 11.05 7.67
C ALA A 109 0.80 9.63 8.25
N THR A 110 0.80 9.49 9.58
CA THR A 110 0.69 8.19 10.23
C THR A 110 -0.66 7.55 9.94
N ALA A 111 -0.67 6.30 9.50
CA ALA A 111 -1.89 5.56 9.20
C ALA A 111 -2.12 4.48 10.27
N PRO A 112 -3.00 4.69 11.27
CA PRO A 112 -3.29 3.68 12.29
C PRO A 112 -4.14 2.52 11.74
N ASP A 113 -4.98 2.79 10.74
CA ASP A 113 -5.82 1.79 10.07
C ASP A 113 -5.47 1.69 8.58
N TYR A 114 -4.85 0.57 8.20
CA TYR A 114 -4.41 0.33 6.83
C TYR A 114 -5.56 0.07 5.85
N SER A 115 -6.75 -0.28 6.34
CA SER A 115 -7.91 -0.59 5.50
C SER A 115 -8.62 0.64 4.93
N ARG A 116 -8.27 1.82 5.45
CA ARG A 116 -8.80 3.13 5.04
C ARG A 116 -7.82 3.93 4.19
N ILE A 117 -6.65 3.35 3.91
CA ILE A 117 -5.64 4.01 3.09
C ILE A 117 -6.18 4.13 1.65
N PRO A 118 -6.12 5.33 1.04
CA PRO A 118 -6.50 5.53 -0.35
C PRO A 118 -5.76 4.62 -1.31
N ILE A 119 -6.42 4.24 -2.40
CA ILE A 119 -5.88 3.33 -3.41
C ILE A 119 -4.65 3.90 -4.15
N ASP A 120 -4.50 5.23 -4.20
CA ASP A 120 -3.41 5.98 -4.82
C ASP A 120 -2.32 6.41 -3.83
N ALA A 121 -2.42 6.00 -2.55
CA ALA A 121 -1.49 6.47 -1.54
C ALA A 121 -0.05 6.00 -1.77
N GLU A 122 0.92 6.89 -1.54
CA GLU A 122 2.31 6.50 -1.36
C GLU A 122 2.50 6.04 0.09
N ILE A 123 2.99 4.81 0.25
CA ILE A 123 3.34 4.28 1.57
C ILE A 123 4.84 4.41 1.81
N VAL A 124 5.18 4.94 2.97
CA VAL A 124 6.57 5.06 3.43
C VAL A 124 6.72 4.33 4.76
N ILE A 125 7.60 3.34 4.81
CA ILE A 125 7.96 2.64 6.05
C ILE A 125 9.39 2.98 6.40
N PHE A 126 9.62 3.56 7.58
CA PHE A 126 10.94 3.96 8.04
C PHE A 126 11.13 3.65 9.53
N ASN A 127 12.36 3.70 10.02
CA ASN A 127 12.66 3.48 11.43
C ASN A 127 12.98 4.79 12.14
N ALA A 128 12.25 5.14 13.20
CA ALA A 128 12.39 6.45 13.86
C ALA A 128 13.71 6.63 14.63
N ARG A 129 14.48 5.55 14.84
CA ARG A 129 15.66 5.59 15.71
C ARG A 129 16.77 6.46 15.10
N PRO A 130 17.42 7.35 15.89
CA PRO A 130 18.50 8.23 15.42
C PRO A 130 19.67 7.51 14.73
N TYR A 131 19.92 6.25 15.09
CA TYR A 131 21.01 5.43 14.57
C TYR A 131 20.61 4.57 13.36
N THR A 132 19.39 4.68 12.84
CA THR A 132 18.88 3.85 11.73
C THR A 132 19.78 3.91 10.49
N ARG A 133 20.26 5.10 10.11
CA ARG A 133 21.14 5.27 8.95
C ARG A 133 22.45 4.51 9.14
N LYS A 134 23.03 4.54 10.35
CA LYS A 134 24.27 3.80 10.66
C LYS A 134 24.08 2.30 10.54
N ILE A 135 22.92 1.80 10.97
CA ILE A 135 22.54 0.39 10.79
C ILE A 135 22.40 0.07 9.30
N GLU A 136 21.62 0.84 8.55
CA GLU A 136 21.33 0.51 7.15
C GLU A 136 22.61 0.48 6.29
N ILE A 137 23.53 1.43 6.50
CA ILE A 137 24.80 1.48 5.76
C ILE A 137 25.89 0.53 6.31
N GLY A 138 25.66 -0.13 7.45
CA GLY A 138 26.61 -1.05 8.07
C GLY A 138 27.75 -0.39 8.85
N ALA A 139 27.66 0.91 9.16
CA ALA A 139 28.70 1.63 9.88
C ALA A 139 28.86 1.17 11.35
N ASN A 140 27.88 0.45 11.89
CA ASN A 140 27.92 -0.07 13.27
C ASN A 140 28.21 -1.58 13.36
N LYS A 141 28.55 -2.23 12.24
CA LYS A 141 28.87 -3.68 12.16
C LYS A 141 27.79 -4.63 12.69
N THR A 142 26.58 -4.17 12.95
CA THR A 142 25.49 -4.99 13.53
C THR A 142 24.56 -5.57 12.46
N GLY A 143 24.75 -5.20 11.20
CA GLY A 143 23.87 -5.53 10.07
C GLY A 143 23.97 -4.43 9.02
N LYS A 144 23.50 -4.68 7.80
CA LYS A 144 23.38 -3.68 6.73
C LYS A 144 22.28 -4.04 5.76
N ARG A 145 21.80 -3.05 5.01
CA ARG A 145 20.92 -3.22 3.84
C ARG A 145 19.61 -3.94 4.16
N HIS A 146 19.01 -3.64 5.31
CA HIS A 146 17.77 -4.29 5.73
C HIS A 146 16.58 -3.77 4.94
N VAL A 147 16.55 -2.46 4.65
CA VAL A 147 15.53 -1.84 3.80
C VAL A 147 15.69 -2.29 2.36
N ASP A 148 16.92 -2.28 1.83
CA ASP A 148 17.24 -2.82 0.50
C ASP A 148 16.84 -4.30 0.36
N GLY A 149 17.16 -5.11 1.36
CA GLY A 149 16.81 -6.53 1.39
C GLY A 149 15.30 -6.74 1.44
N ALA A 150 14.58 -5.94 2.23
CA ALA A 150 13.12 -5.97 2.28
C ALA A 150 12.51 -5.57 0.94
N LYS A 151 13.01 -4.49 0.31
CA LYS A 151 12.62 -4.08 -1.05
C LYS A 151 12.71 -5.26 -2.02
N SER A 152 13.86 -5.93 -2.10
CA SER A 152 14.05 -7.05 -3.03
C SER A 152 13.11 -8.23 -2.75
N ALA A 153 12.88 -8.58 -1.49
CA ALA A 153 11.97 -9.66 -1.13
C ALA A 153 10.51 -9.32 -1.45
N MET A 154 10.10 -8.09 -1.15
CA MET A 154 8.74 -7.61 -1.39
C MET A 154 8.46 -7.44 -2.88
N ALA A 155 9.39 -6.88 -3.65
CA ALA A 155 9.27 -6.75 -5.10
C ALA A 155 9.12 -8.11 -5.80
N ARG A 156 9.80 -9.16 -5.30
CA ARG A 156 9.63 -10.52 -5.80
C ARG A 156 8.27 -11.11 -5.43
N ARG A 157 7.79 -10.86 -4.21
CA ARG A 157 6.54 -11.43 -3.69
C ARG A 157 5.29 -10.79 -4.30
N PHE A 158 5.32 -9.49 -4.53
CA PHE A 158 4.20 -8.69 -5.03
C PHE A 158 4.50 -8.12 -6.42
N LYS A 159 5.18 -8.94 -7.23
CA LYS A 159 5.56 -8.59 -8.60
C LYS A 159 4.31 -8.13 -9.37
N ASP A 160 4.49 -7.10 -10.21
CA ASP A 160 3.47 -6.51 -11.10
C ASP A 160 2.29 -5.82 -10.39
N ALA A 161 2.08 -6.04 -9.08
CA ALA A 161 1.03 -5.38 -8.30
C ALA A 161 1.54 -4.13 -7.53
N PHE A 162 2.80 -4.15 -7.07
CA PHE A 162 3.37 -3.05 -6.28
C PHE A 162 4.81 -2.75 -6.69
N LYS A 163 5.15 -1.46 -6.71
CA LYS A 163 6.51 -0.96 -6.87
C LYS A 163 7.12 -0.69 -5.51
N PHE A 164 8.34 -1.20 -5.28
CA PHE A 164 9.08 -1.01 -4.04
C PHE A 164 10.40 -0.30 -4.30
N GLU A 165 10.70 0.73 -3.51
CA GLU A 165 11.92 1.52 -3.62
C GLU A 165 12.58 1.73 -2.26
N THR A 166 13.92 1.80 -2.25
CA THR A 166 14.67 2.28 -1.09
C THR A 166 14.94 3.77 -1.31
N ARG A 167 14.46 4.63 -0.41
CA ARG A 167 14.75 6.08 -0.46
C ARG A 167 15.27 6.55 0.89
N PHE A 168 16.16 7.54 0.88
CA PHE A 168 16.61 8.21 2.10
C PHE A 168 15.86 9.54 2.21
N LEU A 169 14.84 9.58 3.07
CA LEU A 169 13.87 10.67 3.13
C LEU A 169 14.09 11.58 4.33
N ASN A 170 13.85 12.88 4.15
CA ASN A 170 13.64 13.79 5.27
C ASN A 170 12.20 13.61 5.75
N ILE A 171 12.01 13.20 7.00
CA ILE A 171 10.69 13.02 7.58
C ILE A 171 10.33 14.28 8.37
N ALA A 172 9.10 14.74 8.20
CA ALA A 172 8.60 15.94 8.87
C ALA A 172 8.57 15.78 10.40
N ALA A 173 8.62 16.90 11.12
CA ALA A 173 8.39 16.94 12.56
C ALA A 173 6.95 16.57 12.90
N GLY A 174 6.73 16.11 14.14
CA GLY A 174 5.40 15.73 14.63
C GLY A 174 4.99 14.29 14.31
N ILE A 175 5.72 13.57 13.45
CA ILE A 175 5.47 12.14 13.18
C ILE A 175 5.82 11.24 14.37
N HIS A 176 6.92 11.54 15.05
CA HIS A 176 7.39 10.78 16.22
C HIS A 176 8.31 11.68 17.07
N PRO A 177 8.35 11.53 18.41
CA PRO A 177 9.15 12.40 19.28
C PRO A 177 10.66 12.44 18.96
N GLU A 178 11.21 11.35 18.40
CA GLU A 178 12.61 11.26 17.96
C GLU A 178 12.85 11.74 16.50
N VAL A 179 11.84 12.30 15.82
CA VAL A 179 11.85 12.65 14.38
C VAL A 179 11.43 14.11 14.15
N PRO A 180 12.19 14.90 13.35
CA PRO A 180 13.46 14.56 12.72
C PRO A 180 14.63 14.65 13.70
N TYR A 181 15.53 13.68 13.62
CA TYR A 181 16.76 13.70 14.40
C TYR A 181 17.76 14.68 13.79
N ARG A 182 18.32 15.56 14.62
CA ARG A 182 19.39 16.47 14.23
C ARG A 182 20.75 15.83 14.48
N LEU A 183 21.59 15.77 13.44
CA LEU A 183 22.91 15.14 13.50
C LEU A 183 23.82 15.90 14.47
N ARG A 184 24.35 15.21 15.47
CA ARG A 184 25.29 15.80 16.44
C ARG A 184 26.69 16.03 15.86
N ASN A 185 27.18 15.06 15.08
CA ASN A 185 28.52 15.05 14.53
C ASN A 185 28.45 14.93 13.00
N SER A 186 29.43 15.49 12.30
CA SER A 186 29.59 15.23 10.87
C SER A 186 29.86 13.75 10.62
N GLN A 187 29.13 13.14 9.68
CA GLN A 187 29.23 11.73 9.30
C GLN A 187 29.80 11.59 7.87
N GLY A 188 30.69 12.50 7.48
CA GLY A 188 31.42 12.49 6.21
C GLY A 188 31.38 13.83 5.48
N ARG A 189 31.91 13.87 4.25
CA ARG A 189 32.06 15.11 3.47
C ARG A 189 30.78 15.62 2.79
N ARG A 190 29.72 14.81 2.70
CA ARG A 190 28.48 15.23 2.02
C ARG A 190 27.68 16.20 2.87
N LYS A 191 27.05 17.20 2.22
CA LYS A 191 26.27 18.27 2.87
C LYS A 191 25.11 17.72 3.72
N ASP A 192 24.47 16.63 3.29
CA ASP A 192 23.39 15.94 4.02
C ASP A 192 23.87 15.16 5.26
N ARG A 193 25.17 15.21 5.57
CA ARG A 193 25.81 14.48 6.67
C ARG A 193 26.55 15.40 7.64
N GLN A 194 26.42 16.72 7.49
CA GLN A 194 27.08 17.69 8.35
C GLN A 194 26.41 17.78 9.73
N ALA A 195 27.19 18.17 10.74
CA ALA A 195 26.67 18.45 12.07
C ALA A 195 25.59 19.54 12.00
N GLY A 196 24.54 19.42 12.80
CA GLY A 196 23.38 20.32 12.81
C GLY A 196 22.36 20.06 11.71
N GLY A 197 22.68 19.26 10.68
CA GLY A 197 21.77 18.85 9.62
C GLY A 197 20.71 17.83 10.07
N LEU A 198 19.62 17.72 9.32
CA LEU A 198 18.58 16.71 9.56
C LEU A 198 19.03 15.34 9.06
N LEU A 199 18.70 14.29 9.82
CA LEU A 199 18.90 12.91 9.40
C LEU A 199 17.96 12.56 8.25
N THR A 200 18.52 12.00 7.17
CA THR A 200 17.71 11.30 6.15
C THR A 200 17.53 9.82 6.55
N TYR A 201 16.28 9.41 6.64
CA TYR A 201 15.84 8.10 7.12
C TYR A 201 15.79 7.09 5.96
N PRO A 202 16.48 5.94 6.06
CA PRO A 202 16.31 4.86 5.10
C PRO A 202 14.88 4.35 5.20
N SER A 203 14.19 4.39 4.07
CA SER A 203 12.75 4.17 3.98
C SER A 203 12.44 3.21 2.84
N LEU A 204 11.54 2.26 3.11
CA LEU A 204 10.91 1.45 2.09
C LEU A 204 9.69 2.22 1.58
N VAL A 205 9.70 2.60 0.32
CA VAL A 205 8.59 3.28 -0.34
C VAL A 205 7.83 2.28 -1.19
N ILE A 206 6.49 2.30 -1.10
CA ILE A 206 5.60 1.36 -1.76
C ILE A 206 4.50 2.14 -2.48
N ASN A 207 4.33 1.86 -3.76
CA ASN A 207 3.24 2.39 -4.59
C ASN A 207 2.54 1.22 -5.30
N ALA A 208 1.21 1.28 -5.42
CA ALA A 208 0.49 0.32 -6.26
C ALA A 208 0.85 0.56 -7.74
N VAL A 209 1.03 -0.53 -8.50
CA VAL A 209 1.20 -0.45 -9.96
C VAL A 209 -0.18 -0.28 -10.59
N ARG A 210 -0.29 0.62 -11.56
CA ARG A 210 -1.49 0.91 -12.33
C ARG A 210 -1.18 0.75 -13.81
#